data_AF-A0A9X0C799-F1
#
_entry.id   AF-A0A9X0C799-F1
#
_cell.length_a   1.000
_cell.length_b   1.000
_cell.length_c   1.000
_cell.angle_alpha   90.00
_cell.angle_beta   90.00
_cell.angle_gamma   90.00
#
_symmetry.space_group_name_H-M   'P 1'
#
loop_
_entity.id
_entity.type
_entity.pdbx_description
1 polymer ?
#
loop_
_entity_poly.entity_id
_entity_poly.type
_entity_poly.pdbx_seq_one_letter_code
_entity_poly.pdbx_strand_id
1 'polypeptide(L)'
;MSLLSDLKLDRSFQEFPCRELDASKAYSHPIKETVQLNHRTNEERRAVLGCYIICTTPIQWTMHMEGCLQDLGEHPEVPGDRVLVVLTQLSKLKSDLHKVSTWRQIEDPCPQTKSHRTLHIKSLRGVLDKIKSSAPPEILGNKIVLSCVYFTEALINELPLYPLEMPQQMGCFDFGRTECFFACLQAIKHCIENFVTFAPEVVHSHTMTIHLHFGRCTHILYRLSLMEDPSWNRGDIPHIIDVLTSIDQCASLYASVPTAVGMDTDGSDMYTQVAEVLRATKALWRKKFEEAGVIPPFAKDQHSNNSTLGADEGGFDPPADGWFADIFQWGDPFHIDM
;
A
#
# COMPACT_ATOMS: atom_id res chain seq x y z
N MET A 1 16.48 -7.88 11.77
CA MET A 1 17.90 -7.52 11.95
C MET A 1 18.55 -7.80 10.62
N SER A 2 18.55 -6.77 9.80
CA SER A 2 18.15 -6.78 8.38
C SER A 2 19.29 -6.16 7.55
N LEU A 3 19.32 -6.47 6.25
CA LEU A 3 20.14 -5.95 5.15
C LEU A 3 20.93 -4.64 5.41
N LEU A 4 20.33 -3.65 6.08
CA LEU A 4 20.97 -2.41 6.52
C LEU A 4 22.24 -2.63 7.38
N SER A 5 22.21 -3.56 8.33
CA SER A 5 23.36 -3.91 9.19
C SER A 5 24.38 -4.77 8.46
N ASP A 6 23.95 -5.66 7.56
CA ASP A 6 24.85 -6.46 6.72
C ASP A 6 25.66 -5.57 5.77
N LEU A 7 25.02 -4.51 5.25
CA LEU A 7 25.65 -3.50 4.41
C LEU A 7 26.40 -2.42 5.23
N LYS A 8 26.41 -2.51 6.57
CA LYS A 8 27.01 -1.54 7.52
C LYS A 8 26.54 -0.09 7.30
N LEU A 9 25.33 0.07 6.78
CA LEU A 9 24.71 1.37 6.48
C LEU A 9 24.09 2.02 7.73
N ASP A 10 24.03 1.30 8.85
CA ASP A 10 23.48 1.75 10.13
C ASP A 10 24.45 2.59 10.98
N ARG A 11 25.75 2.61 10.64
CA ARG A 11 26.76 3.32 11.44
C ARG A 11 26.54 4.82 11.41
N SER A 12 26.63 5.49 12.56
CA SER A 12 26.70 6.95 12.61
C SER A 12 28.14 7.42 12.37
N PHE A 13 28.35 8.67 11.93
CA PHE A 13 29.68 9.28 11.76
C PHE A 13 30.53 9.28 13.04
N GLN A 14 29.91 9.04 14.20
CA GLN A 14 30.53 9.15 15.50
C GLN A 14 30.46 7.80 16.24
N GLU A 15 30.92 6.73 15.61
CA GLU A 15 31.44 5.61 16.38
C GLU A 15 32.82 6.02 16.89
N PHE A 16 32.91 6.35 18.18
CA PHE A 16 34.20 6.41 18.88
C PHE A 16 34.85 5.02 18.76
N PRO A 17 36.02 4.88 18.12
CA PRO A 17 36.74 3.63 18.19
C PRO A 17 37.23 3.47 19.63
N CYS A 18 37.01 2.28 20.18
CA CYS A 18 37.35 1.86 21.54
C CYS A 18 36.47 2.42 22.66
N ARG A 19 35.46 1.63 23.04
CA ARG A 19 35.21 1.41 24.47
C ARG A 19 35.84 0.08 24.87
N GLU A 20 37.16 0.06 24.83
CA GLU A 20 37.96 -1.04 25.36
C GLU A 20 37.95 -0.88 26.89
N LEU A 21 37.06 -1.63 27.55
CA LEU A 21 36.90 -1.62 29.01
C LEU A 21 37.97 -2.44 29.74
N ASP A 22 39.01 -2.88 29.03
CA ASP A 22 39.97 -3.86 29.53
C ASP A 22 41.40 -3.38 29.26
N ALA A 23 42.08 -2.89 30.30
CA ALA A 23 43.45 -2.37 30.24
C ALA A 23 44.52 -3.46 29.96
N SER A 24 44.10 -4.71 29.78
CA SER A 24 44.96 -5.89 29.67
C SER A 24 45.28 -6.32 28.23
N LYS A 25 44.66 -5.72 27.20
CA LYS A 25 44.87 -6.08 25.78
C LYS A 25 45.62 -5.01 24.97
N ALA A 26 46.64 -4.42 25.57
CA ALA A 26 47.42 -3.30 25.01
C ALA A 26 48.27 -3.60 23.74
N TYR A 27 48.14 -4.76 23.07
CA TYR A 27 48.94 -5.05 21.88
C TYR A 27 48.20 -5.87 20.83
N SER A 28 47.28 -5.21 20.13
CA SER A 28 47.04 -5.49 18.72
C SER A 28 46.99 -4.14 18.03
N HIS A 29 47.93 -3.92 17.12
CA HIS A 29 48.15 -2.64 16.45
C HIS A 29 46.82 -1.95 16.11
N PRO A 30 46.59 -0.70 16.53
CA PRO A 30 45.50 0.06 15.95
C PRO A 30 45.88 0.18 14.48
N ILE A 31 45.16 -0.53 13.62
CA ILE A 31 44.97 -0.04 12.27
C ILE A 31 44.39 1.35 12.53
N LYS A 32 45.24 2.37 12.42
CA LYS A 32 44.78 3.73 12.17
C LYS A 32 44.17 3.64 10.79
N GLU A 33 42.98 3.06 10.71
CA GLU A 33 42.03 3.40 9.69
C GLU A 33 41.82 4.86 9.99
N THR A 34 42.58 5.67 9.26
CA THR A 34 42.24 7.06 9.07
C THR A 34 40.94 6.93 8.30
N VAL A 35 39.83 6.73 9.01
CA VAL A 35 38.50 6.88 8.46
C VAL A 35 38.53 8.32 8.04
N GLN A 36 38.85 8.55 6.77
CA GLN A 36 38.72 9.87 6.21
C GLN A 36 37.30 10.31 6.59
N LEU A 37 37.19 11.52 7.12
CA LEU A 37 35.93 12.25 7.25
C LEU A 37 35.38 12.46 5.82
N ASN A 38 35.07 11.37 5.14
CA ASN A 38 34.47 11.37 3.84
C ASN A 38 33.02 11.73 4.14
N HIS A 39 32.64 12.94 3.75
CA HIS A 39 31.25 13.25 3.48
C HIS A 39 30.63 12.02 2.84
N ARG A 40 29.59 11.47 3.48
CA ARG A 40 28.89 10.30 2.94
C ARG A 40 28.52 10.64 1.50
N THR A 41 28.70 9.69 0.61
CA THR A 41 28.35 9.91 -0.79
C THR A 41 26.84 9.88 -0.93
N ASN A 42 26.30 10.55 -1.96
CA ASN A 42 24.87 10.41 -2.23
C ASN A 42 24.50 8.98 -2.62
N GLU A 43 25.44 8.17 -3.10
CA GLU A 43 25.23 6.71 -3.28
C GLU A 43 24.87 6.01 -1.97
N GLU A 44 25.62 6.27 -0.90
CA GLU A 44 25.33 5.68 0.43
C GLU A 44 23.97 6.16 0.96
N ARG A 45 23.64 7.46 0.78
CA ARG A 45 22.33 8.00 1.16
C ARG A 45 21.21 7.32 0.38
N ARG A 46 21.35 7.16 -0.94
CA ARG A 46 20.40 6.44 -1.78
C ARG A 46 20.22 5.00 -1.30
N ALA A 47 21.31 4.30 -0.98
CA ALA A 47 21.24 2.94 -0.48
C ALA A 47 20.47 2.85 0.84
N VAL A 48 20.75 3.73 1.81
CA VAL A 48 20.02 3.78 3.10
C VAL A 48 18.52 4.00 2.89
N LEU A 49 18.16 5.01 2.10
CA LEU A 49 16.76 5.39 1.87
C LEU A 49 16.02 4.37 0.99
N GLY A 50 16.69 3.79 0.00
CA GLY A 50 16.18 2.72 -0.84
C GLY A 50 15.89 1.47 -0.03
N CYS A 51 16.80 1.07 0.87
CA CYS A 51 16.58 -0.04 1.80
C CYS A 51 15.35 0.21 2.66
N TYR A 52 15.19 1.42 3.21
CA TYR A 52 14.01 1.77 4.01
C TYR A 52 12.69 1.59 3.25
N ILE A 53 12.64 1.91 1.95
CA ILE A 53 11.44 1.79 1.12
C ILE A 53 11.16 0.33 0.71
N ILE A 54 12.21 -0.43 0.39
CA ILE A 54 12.07 -1.77 -0.21
C ILE A 54 11.92 -2.86 0.86
N CYS A 55 12.44 -2.66 2.07
CA CYS A 55 12.37 -3.66 3.12
C CYS A 55 10.91 -3.92 3.53
N THR A 56 10.50 -5.18 3.42
CA THR A 56 9.17 -5.66 3.83
C THR A 56 9.00 -5.70 5.35
N THR A 57 10.11 -5.84 6.09
CA THR A 57 10.12 -5.73 7.54
C THR A 57 10.18 -4.27 7.97
N PRO A 58 9.41 -3.84 8.98
CA PRO A 58 9.42 -2.46 9.44
C PRO A 58 10.81 -2.07 9.96
N ILE A 59 11.49 -1.20 9.23
CA ILE A 59 12.71 -0.54 9.72
C ILE A 59 12.27 0.70 10.50
N GLN A 60 12.76 0.83 11.74
CA GLN A 60 12.50 2.02 12.53
C GLN A 60 13.23 3.22 11.91
N TRP A 61 12.49 4.30 11.67
CA TRP A 61 13.07 5.55 11.18
C TRP A 61 14.08 6.12 12.20
N THR A 62 15.25 6.53 11.73
CA THR A 62 16.34 7.04 12.58
C THR A 62 16.73 8.47 12.22
N MET A 63 17.39 9.17 13.15
CA MET A 63 17.99 10.48 12.89
C MET A 63 19.02 10.44 11.76
N HIS A 64 19.70 9.30 11.58
CA HIS A 64 20.63 9.11 10.47
C HIS A 64 19.90 9.13 9.12
N MET A 65 18.75 8.44 9.01
CA MET A 65 17.93 8.47 7.81
C MET A 65 17.35 9.86 7.53
N GLU A 66 17.00 10.61 8.58
CA GLU A 66 16.56 12.01 8.44
C GLU A 66 17.66 12.88 7.81
N GLY A 67 18.91 12.76 8.31
CA GLY A 67 20.04 13.48 7.72
C GLY A 67 20.29 13.07 6.26
N CYS A 68 20.18 11.77 5.94
CA CYS A 68 20.31 11.31 4.55
C CYS A 68 19.23 11.90 3.63
N LEU A 69 17.99 11.98 4.12
CA LEU A 69 16.85 12.52 3.38
C LEU A 69 17.03 14.03 3.13
N GLN A 70 17.47 14.77 4.15
CA GLN A 70 17.70 16.21 4.04
C GLN A 70 18.84 16.51 3.06
N ASP A 71 20.01 15.91 3.26
CA ASP A 71 21.18 16.12 2.41
C ASP A 71 20.88 15.77 0.94
N LEU A 72 20.19 14.66 0.69
CA LEU A 72 19.85 14.22 -0.67
C LEU A 72 18.80 15.14 -1.33
N GLY A 73 17.91 15.74 -0.52
CA GLY A 73 16.93 16.72 -0.97
C GLY A 73 17.56 18.08 -1.32
N GLU A 74 18.57 18.50 -0.55
CA GLU A 74 19.29 19.77 -0.76
C GLU A 74 20.32 19.68 -1.88
N HIS A 75 20.95 18.51 -2.05
CA HIS A 75 22.03 18.28 -3.01
C HIS A 75 21.77 17.05 -3.91
N PRO A 76 20.72 17.07 -4.75
CA PRO A 76 20.46 15.97 -5.68
C PRO A 76 21.52 15.94 -6.80
N GLU A 77 22.05 14.77 -7.10
CA GLU A 77 23.02 14.57 -8.19
C GLU A 77 22.35 14.00 -9.44
N VAL A 78 21.35 13.14 -9.26
CA VAL A 78 20.62 12.50 -10.36
C VAL A 78 19.12 12.77 -10.27
N PRO A 79 18.36 12.76 -11.40
CA PRO A 79 16.92 12.97 -11.37
C PRO A 79 16.16 12.02 -10.43
N GLY A 80 16.67 10.79 -10.27
CA GLY A 80 16.13 9.78 -9.36
C GLY A 80 16.19 10.17 -7.88
N ASP A 81 17.10 11.06 -7.47
CA ASP A 81 17.24 11.49 -6.06
C ASP A 81 15.99 12.18 -5.57
N ARG A 82 15.41 13.06 -6.40
CA ARG A 82 14.18 13.79 -6.07
C ARG A 82 12.97 12.85 -5.97
N VAL A 83 12.92 11.83 -6.84
CA VAL A 83 11.89 10.78 -6.77
C VAL A 83 12.05 9.99 -5.46
N LEU A 84 13.29 9.58 -5.14
CA LEU A 84 13.58 8.82 -3.94
C LEU A 84 13.19 9.59 -2.67
N VAL A 85 13.53 10.88 -2.59
CA VAL A 85 13.16 11.76 -1.47
C VAL A 85 11.65 11.77 -1.24
N VAL A 86 10.84 11.97 -2.30
CA VAL A 86 9.38 11.99 -2.19
C VAL A 86 8.85 10.60 -1.77
N LEU A 87 9.35 9.52 -2.36
CA LEU A 87 8.96 8.15 -2.00
C LEU A 87 9.31 7.81 -0.54
N THR A 88 10.46 8.28 -0.03
CA THR A 88 10.85 8.12 1.37
C THR A 88 9.91 8.89 2.29
N GLN A 89 9.57 10.14 1.97
CA GLN A 89 8.63 10.94 2.76
C GLN A 89 7.25 10.29 2.83
N LEU A 90 6.74 9.77 1.71
CA LEU A 90 5.49 9.01 1.67
C LEU A 90 5.57 7.73 2.49
N SER A 91 6.69 6.99 2.42
CA SER A 91 6.91 5.78 3.23
C SER A 91 6.96 6.08 4.74
N LYS A 92 7.59 7.18 5.14
CA LYS A 92 7.60 7.65 6.53
C LYS A 92 6.18 8.00 7.01
N LEU A 93 5.41 8.73 6.20
CA LEU A 93 4.01 9.04 6.50
C LEU A 93 3.16 7.78 6.66
N LYS A 94 3.34 6.78 5.80
CA LYS A 94 2.67 5.47 5.93
C LYS A 94 3.08 4.73 7.22
N SER A 95 4.35 4.82 7.62
CA SER A 95 4.81 4.25 8.90
C SER A 95 4.12 4.92 10.09
N ASP A 96 4.00 6.24 10.08
CA ASP A 96 3.29 6.97 11.13
C ASP A 96 1.79 6.68 11.15
N LEU A 97 1.18 6.53 9.96
CA LEU A 97 -0.18 6.07 9.82
C LEU A 97 -0.38 4.68 10.45
N HIS A 98 0.53 3.74 10.19
CA HIS A 98 0.47 2.39 10.74
C HIS A 98 0.54 2.39 12.27
N LYS A 99 1.39 3.25 12.86
CA LYS A 99 1.40 3.45 14.33
C LYS A 99 0.02 3.93 14.79
N VAL A 100 -0.56 4.95 14.15
CA VAL A 100 -1.88 5.47 14.54
C VAL A 100 -2.98 4.40 14.42
N SER A 101 -2.94 3.52 13.42
CA SER A 101 -3.92 2.42 13.30
C SER A 101 -3.72 1.35 14.38
N THR A 102 -2.47 0.92 14.62
CA THR A 102 -2.16 -0.18 15.55
C THR A 102 -2.34 0.24 17.01
N TRP A 103 -1.93 1.46 17.39
CA TRP A 103 -2.15 2.00 18.74
C TRP A 103 -3.64 2.02 19.11
N ARG A 104 -4.53 2.29 18.16
CA ARG A 104 -5.99 2.32 18.39
C ARG A 104 -6.64 0.94 18.47
N GLN A 105 -5.98 -0.10 17.98
CA GLN A 105 -6.46 -1.47 18.09
C GLN A 105 -6.07 -2.11 19.43
N ILE A 106 -5.00 -1.60 20.08
CA ILE A 106 -4.41 -2.22 21.27
C ILE A 106 -4.84 -1.52 22.57
N GLU A 107 -5.04 -0.20 22.59
CA GLU A 107 -5.37 0.52 23.83
C GLU A 107 -6.60 1.45 23.70
N ASP A 108 -7.57 1.19 24.58
CA ASP A 108 -8.45 2.15 25.29
C ASP A 108 -9.98 2.04 25.03
N PRO A 109 -10.77 1.54 26.00
CA PRO A 109 -12.24 1.59 26.00
C PRO A 109 -12.86 2.98 26.23
N CYS A 110 -12.06 4.06 26.32
CA CYS A 110 -12.57 5.37 26.74
C CYS A 110 -13.25 6.18 25.59
N PRO A 111 -14.48 6.69 25.78
CA PRO A 111 -15.25 7.42 24.75
C PRO A 111 -14.78 8.85 24.43
N GLN A 112 -13.72 9.38 25.08
CA GLN A 112 -13.15 10.71 24.77
C GLN A 112 -12.34 10.77 23.45
N THR A 113 -12.18 9.62 22.79
CA THR A 113 -11.26 9.38 21.65
C THR A 113 -11.76 9.86 20.28
N LYS A 114 -13.03 10.27 20.14
CA LYS A 114 -13.58 10.78 18.85
C LYS A 114 -12.87 12.06 18.37
N SER A 115 -12.57 12.97 19.30
CA SER A 115 -11.84 14.22 19.01
C SER A 115 -10.43 13.94 18.47
N HIS A 116 -9.79 12.87 18.94
CA HIS A 116 -8.42 12.53 18.58
C HIS A 116 -8.36 11.96 17.14
N ARG A 117 -9.35 11.17 16.71
CA ARG A 117 -9.39 10.57 15.36
C ARG A 117 -9.36 11.61 14.25
N THR A 118 -10.25 12.59 14.31
CA THR A 118 -10.40 13.62 13.29
C THR A 118 -9.17 14.54 13.26
N LEU A 119 -8.56 14.80 14.42
CA LEU A 119 -7.31 15.56 14.51
C LEU A 119 -6.13 14.83 13.85
N HIS A 120 -6.00 13.51 14.07
CA HIS A 120 -4.96 12.72 13.40
C HIS A 120 -5.16 12.64 11.89
N ILE A 121 -6.39 12.41 11.40
CA ILE A 121 -6.67 12.38 9.95
C ILE A 121 -6.32 13.73 9.32
N LYS A 122 -6.75 14.85 9.93
CA LYS A 122 -6.41 16.20 9.46
C LYS A 122 -4.90 16.44 9.46
N SER A 123 -4.20 16.03 10.51
CA SER A 123 -2.73 16.14 10.59
C SER A 123 -2.04 15.35 9.47
N LEU A 124 -2.42 14.08 9.28
CA LEU A 124 -1.87 13.21 8.24
C LEU A 124 -2.12 13.75 6.83
N ARG A 125 -3.34 14.25 6.56
CA ARG A 125 -3.66 14.95 5.31
C ARG A 125 -2.77 16.19 5.13
N GLY A 126 -2.60 16.99 6.17
CA GLY A 126 -1.72 18.17 6.13
C GLY A 126 -0.25 17.84 5.82
N VAL A 127 0.27 16.73 6.36
CA VAL A 127 1.62 16.25 6.01
C VAL A 127 1.69 15.83 4.55
N LEU A 128 0.68 15.11 4.06
CA LEU A 128 0.63 14.69 2.65
C LEU A 128 0.53 15.89 1.70
N ASP A 129 -0.29 16.88 2.03
CA ASP A 129 -0.42 18.11 1.25
C ASP A 129 0.88 18.92 1.25
N LYS A 130 1.63 18.91 2.35
CA LYS A 130 2.98 19.48 2.42
C LYS A 130 3.96 18.73 1.51
N ILE A 131 3.92 17.39 1.49
CA ILE A 131 4.76 16.58 0.58
C ILE A 131 4.41 16.92 -0.87
N LYS A 132 3.12 16.94 -1.24
CA LYS A 132 2.67 17.30 -2.60
C LYS A 132 3.08 18.73 -2.99
N SER A 133 2.86 19.71 -2.12
CA SER A 133 3.18 21.12 -2.44
C SER A 133 4.68 21.43 -2.48
N SER A 134 5.51 20.67 -1.78
CA SER A 134 6.98 20.81 -1.84
C SER A 134 7.62 20.03 -2.99
N ALA A 135 6.91 19.04 -3.55
CA ALA A 135 7.39 18.26 -4.67
C ALA A 135 7.28 19.04 -6.00
N PRO A 136 8.28 18.98 -6.87
CA PRO A 136 8.22 19.56 -8.21
C PRO A 136 7.12 18.90 -9.06
N PRO A 137 6.43 19.65 -9.94
CA PRO A 137 5.36 19.08 -10.78
C PRO A 137 5.82 17.91 -11.64
N GLU A 138 7.07 17.91 -12.10
CA GLU A 138 7.62 16.82 -12.91
C GLU A 138 7.75 15.51 -12.11
N ILE A 139 8.07 15.63 -10.82
CA ILE A 139 8.17 14.49 -9.91
C ILE A 139 6.78 13.96 -9.56
N LEU A 140 5.80 14.85 -9.38
CA LEU A 140 4.41 14.44 -9.19
C LEU A 140 3.77 13.89 -10.46
N GLY A 141 4.33 14.16 -11.65
CA GLY A 141 3.93 13.51 -12.90
C GLY A 141 4.48 12.09 -13.06
N ASN A 142 5.42 11.66 -12.20
CA ASN A 142 5.94 10.31 -12.23
C ASN A 142 4.87 9.32 -11.75
N LYS A 143 4.52 8.34 -12.59
CA LYS A 143 3.45 7.39 -12.31
C LYS A 143 3.67 6.56 -11.03
N ILE A 144 4.91 6.23 -10.66
CA ILE A 144 5.22 5.50 -9.42
C ILE A 144 4.97 6.37 -8.20
N VAL A 145 5.36 7.65 -8.28
CA VAL A 145 5.09 8.65 -7.23
C VAL A 145 3.58 8.84 -7.09
N LEU A 146 2.84 8.99 -8.19
CA LEU A 146 1.37 9.06 -8.19
C LEU A 146 0.74 7.85 -7.52
N SER A 147 1.15 6.63 -7.88
CA SER A 147 0.68 5.41 -7.22
C SER A 147 0.89 5.46 -5.71
N CYS A 148 2.05 5.93 -5.24
CA CYS A 148 2.33 6.05 -3.81
C CYS A 148 1.51 7.15 -3.14
N VAL A 149 1.26 8.27 -3.81
CA VAL A 149 0.41 9.36 -3.33
C VAL A 149 -1.02 8.87 -3.18
N TYR A 150 -1.64 8.34 -4.25
CA TYR A 150 -3.01 7.83 -4.21
C TYR A 150 -3.19 6.71 -3.19
N PHE A 151 -2.22 5.80 -3.08
CA PHE A 151 -2.24 4.78 -2.05
C PHE A 151 -2.22 5.37 -0.63
N THR A 152 -1.36 6.36 -0.38
CA THR A 152 -1.28 7.03 0.92
C THR A 152 -2.57 7.80 1.25
N GLU A 153 -3.18 8.46 0.25
CA GLU A 153 -4.50 9.09 0.38
C GLU A 153 -5.58 8.07 0.74
N ALA A 154 -5.61 6.91 0.05
CA ALA A 154 -6.56 5.85 0.34
C ALA A 154 -6.41 5.35 1.78
N LEU A 155 -5.18 5.09 2.24
CA LEU A 155 -4.94 4.61 3.60
C LEU A 155 -5.31 5.62 4.70
N ILE A 156 -5.03 6.92 4.51
CA ILE A 156 -5.43 7.96 5.48
C ILE A 156 -6.96 8.01 5.60
N ASN A 157 -7.64 7.93 4.46
CA ASN A 157 -9.09 8.02 4.37
C ASN A 157 -9.80 6.71 4.72
N GLU A 158 -9.09 5.58 4.76
CA GLU A 158 -9.59 4.29 5.24
C GLU A 158 -9.74 4.27 6.78
N LEU A 159 -9.00 5.08 7.55
CA LEU A 159 -9.00 5.02 9.02
C LEU A 159 -10.40 4.98 9.68
N PRO A 160 -11.43 5.69 9.19
CA PRO A 160 -12.78 5.62 9.75
C PRO A 160 -13.57 4.34 9.40
N LEU A 161 -13.04 3.45 8.56
CA LEU A 161 -13.65 2.14 8.24
C LEU A 161 -13.56 1.14 9.39
N TYR A 162 -12.72 1.37 10.39
CA TYR A 162 -12.62 0.52 11.56
C TYR A 162 -13.61 0.99 12.63
N PRO A 163 -14.68 0.22 12.93
CA PRO A 163 -15.63 0.54 13.98
C PRO A 163 -14.91 0.56 15.33
N LEU A 164 -15.19 1.57 16.16
CA LEU A 164 -15.00 1.42 17.60
C LEU A 164 -16.33 0.97 18.14
N GLU A 165 -16.32 -0.07 18.98
CA GLU A 165 -17.48 -0.59 19.71
C GLU A 165 -18.18 0.55 20.46
N MET A 166 -19.13 1.20 19.80
CA MET A 166 -19.99 2.18 20.41
C MET A 166 -21.38 1.95 19.85
N PRO A 167 -22.43 1.93 20.68
CA PRO A 167 -23.78 1.99 20.17
C PRO A 167 -23.89 3.30 19.37
N GLN A 168 -23.99 3.18 18.05
CA GLN A 168 -24.34 4.32 17.20
C GLN A 168 -25.60 4.92 17.83
N GLN A 169 -25.55 6.21 18.18
CA GLN A 169 -26.77 6.94 18.46
C GLN A 169 -27.58 6.88 17.17
N MET A 170 -28.57 6.00 17.17
CA MET A 170 -29.42 5.69 16.03
C MET A 170 -29.90 6.99 15.39
N GLY A 171 -29.42 7.29 14.18
CA GLY A 171 -29.89 8.41 13.36
C GLY A 171 -28.98 9.65 13.24
N CYS A 172 -27.75 9.68 13.76
CA CYS A 172 -26.85 10.83 13.54
C CYS A 172 -25.87 10.55 12.37
N PHE A 173 -25.99 11.33 11.28
CA PHE A 173 -25.05 11.31 10.15
C PHE A 173 -23.70 11.92 10.54
N ASP A 174 -22.61 11.18 10.33
CA ASP A 174 -21.25 11.70 10.51
C ASP A 174 -20.67 12.17 9.17
N PHE A 175 -20.91 13.44 8.84
CA PHE A 175 -20.43 14.07 7.61
C PHE A 175 -18.91 13.94 7.42
N GLY A 176 -18.12 13.99 8.51
CA GLY A 176 -16.67 13.86 8.42
C GLY A 176 -16.25 12.46 8.01
N ARG A 177 -17.02 11.44 8.41
CA ARG A 177 -16.82 10.04 8.02
C ARG A 177 -17.23 9.81 6.57
N THR A 178 -18.36 10.38 6.13
CA THR A 178 -18.78 10.35 4.72
C THR A 178 -17.72 10.96 3.80
N GLU A 179 -17.18 12.13 4.16
CA GLU A 179 -16.10 12.79 3.41
C GLU A 179 -14.87 11.88 3.29
N CYS A 180 -14.50 11.17 4.37
CA CYS A 180 -13.40 10.23 4.33
C CYS A 180 -13.68 9.07 3.37
N PHE A 181 -14.86 8.47 3.41
CA PHE A 181 -15.20 7.36 2.51
C PHE A 181 -15.19 7.76 1.05
N PHE A 182 -15.76 8.93 0.73
CA PHE A 182 -15.72 9.46 -0.62
C PHE A 182 -14.28 9.77 -1.07
N ALA A 183 -13.48 10.42 -0.22
CA ALA A 183 -12.07 10.68 -0.53
C ALA A 183 -11.26 9.39 -0.69
N CYS A 184 -11.56 8.35 0.09
CA CYS A 184 -10.95 7.03 -0.03
C CYS A 184 -11.28 6.40 -1.39
N LEU A 185 -12.55 6.42 -1.78
CA LEU A 185 -13.00 5.89 -3.06
C LEU A 185 -12.37 6.63 -4.26
N GLN A 186 -12.30 7.96 -4.19
CA GLN A 186 -11.63 8.77 -5.23
C GLN A 186 -10.14 8.44 -5.33
N ALA A 187 -9.44 8.31 -4.20
CA ALA A 187 -8.03 7.94 -4.18
C ALA A 187 -7.80 6.53 -4.78
N ILE A 188 -8.67 5.57 -4.46
CA ILE A 188 -8.62 4.21 -5.02
C ILE A 188 -8.86 4.23 -6.53
N LYS A 189 -9.85 5.01 -6.99
CA LYS A 189 -10.12 5.20 -8.42
C LYS A 189 -8.87 5.70 -9.14
N HIS A 190 -8.27 6.78 -8.66
CA HIS A 190 -7.05 7.30 -9.27
C HIS A 190 -5.88 6.32 -9.21
N CYS A 191 -5.77 5.53 -8.13
CA CYS A 191 -4.75 4.48 -8.01
C CYS A 191 -4.91 3.42 -9.12
N ILE A 192 -6.12 2.90 -9.30
CA ILE A 192 -6.45 1.90 -10.32
C ILE A 192 -6.25 2.47 -11.72
N GLU A 193 -6.79 3.66 -12.01
CA GLU A 193 -6.66 4.32 -13.31
C GLU A 193 -5.20 4.58 -13.66
N ASN A 194 -4.38 5.01 -12.71
CA ASN A 194 -2.95 5.16 -12.91
C ASN A 194 -2.28 3.79 -13.17
N PHE A 195 -2.65 2.76 -12.40
CA PHE A 195 -2.07 1.41 -12.50
C PHE A 195 -2.31 0.78 -13.88
N VAL A 196 -3.52 0.88 -14.43
CA VAL A 196 -3.82 0.29 -15.75
C VAL A 196 -3.13 1.03 -16.91
N THR A 197 -2.54 2.20 -16.67
CA THR A 197 -1.81 2.97 -17.70
C THR A 197 -0.33 2.60 -17.81
N PHE A 198 0.20 1.72 -16.95
CA PHE A 198 1.57 1.24 -17.09
C PHE A 198 1.72 0.34 -18.31
N ALA A 199 2.86 0.46 -19.01
CA ALA A 199 3.21 -0.49 -20.05
C ALA A 199 3.57 -1.84 -19.39
N PRO A 200 3.20 -3.00 -19.99
CA PRO A 200 3.42 -4.31 -19.38
C PRO A 200 4.90 -4.59 -19.01
N GLU A 201 5.84 -4.09 -19.81
CA GLU A 201 7.29 -4.22 -19.57
C GLU A 201 7.74 -3.44 -18.33
N VAL A 202 7.08 -2.29 -18.08
CA VAL A 202 7.30 -1.52 -16.86
C VAL A 202 6.67 -2.24 -15.68
N VAL A 203 5.49 -2.86 -15.83
CA VAL A 203 4.84 -3.71 -14.81
C VAL A 203 5.80 -4.79 -14.31
N HIS A 204 6.52 -5.45 -15.21
CA HIS A 204 7.55 -6.44 -14.86
C HIS A 204 8.66 -5.88 -13.95
N SER A 205 9.02 -4.60 -14.12
CA SER A 205 10.12 -3.96 -13.41
C SER A 205 9.71 -3.30 -12.08
N HIS A 206 8.44 -3.43 -11.66
CA HIS A 206 7.99 -2.85 -10.40
C HIS A 206 8.54 -3.59 -9.19
N THR A 207 8.73 -2.85 -8.10
CA THR A 207 9.00 -3.47 -6.81
C THR A 207 7.73 -4.13 -6.27
N MET A 208 7.91 -5.16 -5.44
CA MET A 208 6.80 -5.88 -4.84
C MET A 208 5.83 -4.96 -4.08
N THR A 209 6.35 -3.90 -3.47
CA THR A 209 5.58 -2.89 -2.76
C THR A 209 4.48 -2.26 -3.62
N ILE A 210 4.70 -2.03 -4.91
CA ILE A 210 3.67 -1.43 -5.77
C ILE A 210 2.52 -2.41 -6.02
N HIS A 211 2.84 -3.69 -6.24
CA HIS A 211 1.84 -4.74 -6.37
C HIS A 211 1.01 -4.90 -5.08
N LEU A 212 1.66 -4.83 -3.91
CA LEU A 212 1.00 -4.87 -2.61
C LEU A 212 0.09 -3.65 -2.37
N HIS A 213 0.54 -2.44 -2.74
CA HIS A 213 -0.29 -1.24 -2.66
C HIS A 213 -1.56 -1.40 -3.51
N PHE A 214 -1.42 -1.88 -4.75
CA PHE A 214 -2.55 -2.16 -5.62
C PHE A 214 -3.50 -3.18 -4.99
N GLY A 215 -2.98 -4.29 -4.50
CA GLY A 215 -3.79 -5.31 -3.83
C GLY A 215 -4.57 -4.76 -2.65
N ARG A 216 -3.90 -3.96 -1.80
CA ARG A 216 -4.55 -3.29 -0.70
C ARG A 216 -5.65 -2.32 -1.16
N CYS A 217 -5.45 -1.56 -2.23
CA CYS A 217 -6.51 -0.71 -2.80
C CYS A 217 -7.74 -1.51 -3.25
N THR A 218 -7.56 -2.67 -3.89
CA THR A 218 -8.69 -3.53 -4.29
C THR A 218 -9.45 -4.06 -3.07
N HIS A 219 -8.73 -4.41 -1.99
CA HIS A 219 -9.35 -4.83 -0.74
C HIS A 219 -10.15 -3.68 -0.07
N ILE A 220 -9.64 -2.45 -0.07
CA ILE A 220 -10.41 -1.31 0.48
C ILE A 220 -11.66 -1.04 -0.38
N LEU A 221 -11.54 -1.16 -1.70
CA LEU A 221 -12.68 -1.00 -2.63
C LEU A 221 -13.78 -2.02 -2.35
N TYR A 222 -13.39 -3.27 -2.08
CA TYR A 222 -14.32 -4.31 -1.64
C TYR A 222 -15.14 -3.89 -0.44
N ARG A 223 -14.42 -3.44 0.59
CA ARG A 223 -15.01 -3.10 1.89
C ARG A 223 -15.97 -1.94 1.70
N LEU A 224 -15.57 -0.90 0.97
CA LEU A 224 -16.47 0.20 0.65
C LEU A 224 -17.70 -0.26 -0.15
N SER A 225 -17.56 -1.25 -1.03
CA SER A 225 -18.68 -1.76 -1.83
C SER A 225 -19.70 -2.54 -1.03
N LEU A 226 -19.27 -3.26 0.01
CA LEU A 226 -20.16 -4.09 0.83
C LEU A 226 -20.50 -3.50 2.20
N MET A 227 -19.83 -2.42 2.61
CA MET A 227 -20.03 -1.83 3.93
C MET A 227 -21.44 -1.26 4.07
N GLU A 228 -22.11 -1.67 5.15
CA GLU A 228 -23.36 -1.06 5.60
C GLU A 228 -23.02 -0.03 6.68
N ASP A 229 -23.14 1.24 6.34
CA ASP A 229 -22.91 2.34 7.29
C ASP A 229 -23.93 3.46 7.06
N PRO A 230 -24.57 4.02 8.09
CA PRO A 230 -25.50 5.13 7.93
C PRO A 230 -24.88 6.36 7.24
N SER A 231 -23.56 6.53 7.34
CA SER A 231 -22.82 7.64 6.74
C SER A 231 -22.26 7.29 5.34
N TRP A 232 -22.63 6.14 4.76
CA TRP A 232 -22.13 5.68 3.46
C TRP A 232 -23.26 5.18 2.56
N ASN A 233 -23.36 5.74 1.36
CA ASN A 233 -24.26 5.24 0.34
C ASN A 233 -23.48 4.43 -0.71
N ARG A 234 -23.57 3.09 -0.63
CA ARG A 234 -22.94 2.20 -1.61
C ARG A 234 -23.49 2.37 -3.04
N GLY A 235 -24.69 2.92 -3.19
CA GLY A 235 -25.27 3.23 -4.50
C GLY A 235 -24.51 4.29 -5.30
N ASP A 236 -23.65 5.08 -4.65
CA ASP A 236 -22.82 6.09 -5.34
C ASP A 236 -21.60 5.46 -6.03
N ILE A 237 -21.22 4.23 -5.66
CA ILE A 237 -19.99 3.58 -6.14
C ILE A 237 -19.98 3.39 -7.67
N PRO A 238 -21.03 2.82 -8.30
CA PRO A 238 -21.04 2.63 -9.75
C PRO A 238 -20.97 3.95 -10.55
N HIS A 239 -21.36 5.07 -9.95
CA HIS A 239 -21.26 6.40 -10.57
C HIS A 239 -19.85 6.97 -10.52
N ILE A 240 -19.00 6.47 -9.63
CA ILE A 240 -17.63 6.94 -9.42
C ILE A 240 -16.64 6.00 -10.11
N ILE A 241 -16.82 4.69 -9.94
CA ILE A 241 -15.92 3.68 -10.49
C ILE A 241 -16.71 2.43 -10.89
N ASP A 242 -16.52 1.98 -12.13
CA ASP A 242 -16.93 0.63 -12.53
C ASP A 242 -15.92 -0.37 -11.97
N VAL A 243 -16.25 -0.90 -10.79
CA VAL A 243 -15.39 -1.80 -10.03
C VAL A 243 -15.06 -3.06 -10.82
N LEU A 244 -16.03 -3.66 -11.52
CA LEU A 244 -15.83 -4.93 -12.21
C LEU A 244 -15.00 -4.76 -13.48
N THR A 245 -15.23 -3.68 -14.24
CA THR A 245 -14.42 -3.35 -15.41
C THR A 245 -12.99 -2.99 -15.00
N SER A 246 -12.83 -2.28 -13.89
CA SER A 246 -11.51 -1.93 -13.34
C SER A 246 -10.66 -3.16 -13.01
N ILE A 247 -11.25 -4.15 -12.32
CA ILE A 247 -10.54 -5.41 -12.00
C ILE A 247 -10.17 -6.19 -13.28
N ASP A 248 -11.06 -6.19 -14.27
CA ASP A 248 -10.82 -6.87 -15.55
C ASP A 248 -9.67 -6.24 -16.35
N GLN A 249 -9.58 -4.91 -16.35
CA GLN A 249 -8.48 -4.17 -16.96
C GLN A 249 -7.16 -4.50 -16.28
N CYS A 250 -7.13 -4.54 -14.95
CA CYS A 250 -5.94 -4.95 -14.19
C CYS A 250 -5.54 -6.40 -14.50
N ALA A 251 -6.51 -7.34 -14.52
CA ALA A 251 -6.24 -8.73 -14.88
C ALA A 251 -5.64 -8.86 -16.28
N SER A 252 -6.17 -8.09 -17.23
CA SER A 252 -5.67 -8.04 -18.61
C SER A 252 -4.25 -7.48 -18.70
N LEU A 253 -3.95 -6.43 -17.92
CA LEU A 253 -2.60 -5.87 -17.84
C LEU A 253 -1.62 -6.92 -17.31
N TYR A 254 -1.91 -7.56 -16.18
CA TYR A 254 -1.06 -8.63 -15.62
C TYR A 254 -0.86 -9.77 -16.61
N ALA A 255 -1.92 -10.28 -17.25
CA ALA A 255 -1.83 -11.36 -18.23
C ALA A 255 -0.97 -11.02 -19.47
N SER A 256 -0.83 -9.73 -19.80
CA SER A 256 -0.01 -9.29 -20.94
C SER A 256 1.49 -9.24 -20.64
N VAL A 257 1.89 -9.23 -19.36
CA VAL A 257 3.30 -9.05 -18.95
C VAL A 257 4.21 -10.17 -19.50
N PRO A 258 3.91 -11.47 -19.32
CA PRO A 258 4.83 -12.52 -19.75
C PRO A 258 5.12 -12.48 -21.25
N THR A 259 4.08 -12.22 -22.06
CA THR A 259 4.23 -12.08 -23.52
C THR A 259 5.05 -10.85 -23.88
N ALA A 260 4.83 -9.71 -23.23
CA ALA A 260 5.51 -8.45 -23.54
C ALA A 260 7.02 -8.48 -23.26
N VAL A 261 7.44 -9.21 -22.22
CA VAL A 261 8.87 -9.36 -21.86
C VAL A 261 9.50 -10.64 -22.40
N GLY A 262 8.76 -11.45 -23.16
CA GLY A 262 9.25 -12.70 -23.75
C GLY A 262 9.61 -13.76 -22.70
N MET A 263 8.86 -13.83 -21.60
CA MET A 263 9.02 -14.88 -20.59
C MET A 263 8.54 -16.21 -21.15
N ASP A 264 9.36 -17.24 -21.01
CA ASP A 264 8.96 -18.63 -21.24
C ASP A 264 8.34 -19.15 -19.94
N THR A 265 7.01 -19.20 -19.87
CA THR A 265 6.27 -19.62 -18.67
C THR A 265 5.29 -20.72 -19.02
N ASP A 266 5.11 -21.67 -18.11
CA ASP A 266 4.08 -22.70 -18.14
C ASP A 266 2.76 -22.22 -17.50
N GLY A 267 2.65 -20.91 -17.25
CA GLY A 267 1.56 -20.28 -16.50
C GLY A 267 1.79 -20.20 -14.99
N SER A 268 2.90 -20.73 -14.45
CA SER A 268 3.20 -20.65 -13.01
C SER A 268 3.77 -19.30 -12.57
N ASP A 269 3.95 -18.34 -13.48
CA ASP A 269 4.51 -17.03 -13.15
C ASP A 269 3.53 -16.16 -12.36
N MET A 270 4.06 -15.23 -11.56
CA MET A 270 3.26 -14.36 -10.70
C MET A 270 2.22 -13.57 -11.49
N TYR A 271 2.53 -13.10 -12.70
CA TYR A 271 1.62 -12.22 -13.44
C TYR A 271 0.42 -13.01 -14.00
N THR A 272 0.66 -14.21 -14.53
CA THR A 272 -0.42 -15.12 -14.95
C THR A 272 -1.31 -15.51 -13.78
N GLN A 273 -0.73 -15.92 -12.65
CA GLN A 273 -1.48 -16.27 -11.44
C GLN A 273 -2.32 -15.10 -10.91
N VAL A 274 -1.76 -13.89 -10.85
CA VAL A 274 -2.49 -12.69 -10.40
C VAL A 274 -3.64 -12.36 -11.35
N ALA A 275 -3.45 -12.51 -12.66
CA ALA A 275 -4.52 -12.29 -13.61
C ALA A 275 -5.67 -13.29 -13.42
N GLU A 276 -5.39 -14.56 -13.15
CA GLU A 276 -6.39 -15.58 -12.86
C GLU A 276 -7.14 -15.28 -11.55
N VAL A 277 -6.42 -14.94 -10.48
CA VAL A 277 -7.01 -14.53 -9.20
C VAL A 277 -7.95 -13.34 -9.40
N LEU A 278 -7.54 -12.28 -10.10
CA LEU A 278 -8.37 -11.11 -10.34
C LEU A 278 -9.65 -11.45 -11.13
N ARG A 279 -9.56 -12.36 -12.12
CA ARG A 279 -10.75 -12.84 -12.87
C ARG A 279 -11.71 -13.65 -11.98
N ALA A 280 -11.19 -14.51 -11.12
CA ALA A 280 -11.99 -15.24 -10.15
C ALA A 280 -12.66 -14.29 -9.14
N THR A 281 -11.91 -13.31 -8.61
CA THR A 281 -12.42 -12.26 -7.73
C THR A 281 -13.54 -11.48 -8.39
N LYS A 282 -13.40 -11.08 -9.66
CA LYS A 282 -14.45 -10.37 -10.42
C LYS A 282 -15.77 -11.15 -10.46
N ALA A 283 -15.72 -12.47 -10.65
CA ALA A 283 -16.92 -13.31 -10.66
C ALA A 283 -17.58 -13.38 -9.28
N LEU A 284 -16.79 -13.59 -8.23
CA LEU A 284 -17.27 -13.59 -6.84
C LEU A 284 -17.88 -12.25 -6.43
N TRP A 285 -17.22 -11.16 -6.82
CA TRP A 285 -17.64 -9.79 -6.58
C TRP A 285 -18.96 -9.44 -7.17
N ARG A 286 -19.15 -9.82 -8.44
CA ARG A 286 -20.40 -9.57 -9.13
C ARG A 286 -21.57 -10.12 -8.32
N LYS A 287 -21.49 -11.39 -7.90
CA LYS A 287 -22.53 -12.03 -7.09
C LYS A 287 -22.80 -11.24 -5.79
N LYS A 288 -21.76 -10.89 -5.04
CA LYS A 288 -21.91 -10.14 -3.78
C LYS A 288 -22.45 -8.72 -4.00
N PHE A 289 -22.07 -8.05 -5.08
CA PHE A 289 -22.55 -6.70 -5.40
C PHE A 289 -24.00 -6.71 -5.87
N GLU A 290 -24.44 -7.75 -6.58
CA GLU A 290 -25.86 -7.96 -6.92
C GLU A 290 -26.69 -8.22 -5.66
N GLU A 291 -26.22 -9.10 -4.77
CA GLU A 291 -26.87 -9.40 -3.48
C GLU A 291 -26.96 -8.16 -2.58
N ALA A 292 -25.93 -7.32 -2.57
CA ALA A 292 -25.91 -6.05 -1.83
C ALA A 292 -26.67 -4.91 -2.54
N GLY A 293 -27.16 -5.10 -3.77
CA GLY A 293 -27.84 -4.06 -4.54
C GLY A 293 -26.94 -2.88 -4.95
N VAL A 294 -25.62 -3.11 -5.03
CA VAL A 294 -24.64 -2.14 -5.56
C VAL A 294 -24.74 -2.06 -7.08
N ILE A 295 -24.99 -3.20 -7.74
CA ILE A 295 -25.17 -3.29 -9.18
C ILE A 295 -26.49 -4.01 -9.53
N PRO A 296 -27.08 -3.75 -10.70
CA PRO A 296 -28.28 -4.47 -11.13
C PRO A 296 -28.01 -5.97 -11.29
N PRO A 297 -28.98 -6.84 -10.98
CA PRO A 297 -28.85 -8.27 -11.22
C PRO A 297 -28.71 -8.57 -12.72
N PHE A 298 -27.83 -9.50 -13.07
CA PHE A 298 -27.69 -9.95 -14.45
C PHE A 298 -29.03 -10.48 -14.99
N ALA A 299 -29.55 -9.86 -16.05
CA ALA A 299 -30.72 -10.37 -16.75
C ALA A 299 -30.34 -11.70 -17.41
N LYS A 300 -30.92 -12.81 -16.94
CA LYS A 300 -30.85 -14.08 -17.68
C LYS A 300 -31.63 -13.88 -18.97
N ASP A 301 -30.93 -13.85 -20.11
CA ASP A 301 -31.57 -13.91 -21.42
C ASP A 301 -32.48 -15.14 -21.46
N GLN A 302 -33.79 -14.91 -21.56
CA GLN A 302 -34.84 -15.93 -21.60
C GLN A 302 -34.92 -16.67 -22.96
N HIS A 303 -33.82 -16.75 -23.71
CA HIS A 303 -33.76 -17.44 -25.00
C HIS A 303 -32.45 -18.22 -25.17
N SER A 304 -32.26 -19.25 -24.35
CA SER A 304 -31.56 -20.46 -24.81
C SER A 304 -31.99 -21.64 -23.96
N ASN A 305 -32.83 -22.49 -24.54
CA ASN A 305 -33.31 -23.71 -23.94
C ASN A 305 -32.18 -24.76 -23.85
N ASN A 306 -32.13 -25.43 -22.70
CA ASN A 306 -31.64 -26.79 -22.45
C ASN A 306 -30.19 -27.14 -22.87
N SER A 307 -29.29 -26.93 -21.93
CA SER A 307 -28.31 -27.96 -21.58
C SER A 307 -27.91 -27.78 -20.12
N THR A 308 -28.47 -28.65 -19.27
CA THR A 308 -28.09 -28.83 -17.88
C THR A 308 -26.66 -29.38 -17.83
N LEU A 309 -25.67 -28.49 -17.82
CA LEU A 309 -24.36 -28.79 -17.24
C LEU A 309 -24.39 -28.23 -15.83
N GLY A 310 -24.18 -29.11 -14.85
CA GLY A 310 -24.14 -28.72 -13.44
C GLY A 310 -23.25 -27.50 -13.26
N ALA A 311 -23.79 -26.47 -12.61
CA ALA A 311 -22.96 -25.45 -12.01
C ALA A 311 -22.06 -26.19 -11.03
N ASP A 312 -20.81 -26.39 -11.43
CA ASP A 312 -19.77 -26.85 -10.54
C ASP A 312 -19.73 -25.80 -9.42
N GLU A 313 -20.20 -26.19 -8.23
CA GLU A 313 -19.92 -25.48 -6.97
C GLU A 313 -18.44 -25.67 -6.64
N GLY A 314 -17.57 -25.29 -7.58
CA GLY A 314 -16.14 -25.23 -7.40
C GLY A 314 -15.86 -24.06 -6.48
N GLY A 315 -15.73 -24.36 -5.18
CA GLY A 315 -14.96 -23.51 -4.30
C GLY A 315 -13.64 -23.19 -5.01
N PHE A 316 -13.36 -21.91 -5.19
CA PHE A 316 -12.05 -21.49 -5.65
C PHE A 316 -11.07 -21.85 -4.53
N ASP A 317 -10.41 -22.99 -4.65
CA ASP A 317 -9.21 -23.30 -3.88
C ASP A 317 -8.08 -22.52 -4.56
N PRO A 318 -7.60 -21.41 -3.98
CA PRO A 318 -6.41 -20.76 -4.49
C PRO A 318 -5.26 -21.77 -4.50
N PRO A 319 -4.33 -21.69 -5.47
CA PRO A 319 -3.15 -22.55 -5.46
C PRO A 319 -2.45 -22.42 -4.10
N ALA A 320 -2.17 -23.57 -3.47
CA ALA A 320 -1.72 -23.71 -2.08
C ALA A 320 -0.43 -22.92 -1.74
N ASP A 321 0.29 -22.47 -2.77
CA ASP A 321 1.57 -21.77 -2.65
C ASP A 321 1.45 -20.25 -2.93
N GLY A 322 0.23 -19.76 -3.11
CA GLY A 322 -0.06 -18.38 -3.47
C GLY A 322 -0.09 -17.45 -2.26
N TRP A 323 1.05 -17.07 -1.71
CA TRP A 323 1.14 -15.94 -0.76
C TRP A 323 0.43 -14.67 -1.28
N PHE A 324 0.33 -14.53 -2.60
CA PHE A 324 -0.47 -13.52 -3.28
C PHE A 324 -1.98 -13.76 -3.16
N ALA A 325 -2.46 -14.99 -3.28
CA ALA A 325 -3.83 -15.31 -2.94
C ALA A 325 -4.12 -15.00 -1.47
N ASP A 326 -3.18 -15.15 -0.53
CA ASP A 326 -3.35 -14.77 0.89
C ASP A 326 -3.44 -13.24 1.09
N ILE A 327 -2.66 -12.46 0.35
CA ILE A 327 -2.78 -10.99 0.33
C ILE A 327 -4.16 -10.54 -0.19
N PHE A 328 -4.74 -11.37 -1.05
CA PHE A 328 -6.06 -11.20 -1.64
C PHE A 328 -7.02 -12.30 -1.15
N GLN A 329 -6.85 -12.84 0.07
CA GLN A 329 -7.78 -13.83 0.60
C GLN A 329 -8.92 -13.06 1.22
N TRP A 330 -10.04 -13.08 0.53
CA TRP A 330 -11.22 -12.30 0.89
C TRP A 330 -12.16 -13.18 1.70
N GLY A 331 -11.58 -13.80 2.73
CA GLY A 331 -12.31 -14.48 3.79
C GLY A 331 -13.16 -13.49 4.57
N ASP A 332 -14.19 -13.99 5.25
CA ASP A 332 -15.20 -13.19 5.93
C ASP A 332 -14.58 -12.07 6.79
N PRO A 333 -15.09 -10.82 6.72
CA PRO A 333 -14.57 -9.70 7.52
C PRO A 333 -14.72 -9.84 9.05
N PHE A 334 -15.16 -10.99 9.56
CA PHE A 334 -15.59 -11.19 10.95
C PHE A 334 -15.15 -12.51 11.60
N HIS A 335 -14.03 -13.11 11.19
CA HIS A 335 -13.36 -14.10 12.05
C HIS A 335 -12.09 -13.48 12.65
N ILE A 336 -12.30 -12.73 13.73
CA ILE A 336 -11.26 -12.58 14.75
C ILE A 336 -11.41 -13.84 15.59
N ASP A 337 -10.46 -14.77 15.46
CA ASP A 337 -10.36 -15.87 16.42
C ASP A 337 -10.11 -15.28 17.81
N MET A 338 -10.99 -15.70 18.72
CA MET A 338 -11.08 -15.26 20.11
C MET A 338 -9.92 -15.77 20.95
#